data_AF-A0A3D1HBK3-F1
#
_entry.id   AF-A0A3D1HBK3-F1
#
_cell.length_a   1.000
_cell.length_b   1.000
_cell.length_c   1.000
_cell.angle_alpha   90.00
_cell.angle_beta   90.00
_cell.angle_gamma   90.00
#
_symmetry.space_group_name_H-M   'P 1'
#
loop_
_entity.id
_entity.type
_entity.pdbx_description
1 polymer ?
#
loop_
_entity_poly.entity_id
_entity_poly.type
_entity_poly.pdbx_seq_one_letter_code
_entity_poly.pdbx_strand_id
1 'polypeptide(L)' 'MALNDRLKLRSMVAAEKGATIYISSEECSIRTMCSDVDKIWSPRGGEPIIAELYKNCAERVD' A
#
# COMPACT_ATOMS: atom_id res chain seq x y z
N MET A 1 -3.85 -2.15 -8.13
CA MET A 1 -4.87 -1.88 -7.09
C MET A 1 -4.46 -2.64 -5.83
N ALA A 2 -4.61 -2.03 -4.65
CA ALA A 2 -4.26 -2.62 -3.36
C ALA A 2 -5.46 -3.38 -2.74
N LEU A 3 -6.08 -4.22 -3.57
CA LEU A 3 -7.22 -5.05 -3.22
C LEU A 3 -6.87 -6.49 -3.53
N ASN A 4 -7.16 -7.40 -2.61
CA ASN A 4 -7.05 -8.83 -2.82
C ASN A 4 -8.42 -9.49 -2.66
N ASP A 5 -8.51 -10.74 -3.12
CA ASP A 5 -9.68 -11.56 -2.88
C ASP A 5 -9.67 -12.12 -1.44
N ARG A 6 -10.81 -12.65 -1.00
CA ARG A 6 -11.00 -13.20 0.35
C ARG A 6 -10.01 -14.31 0.70
N LEU A 7 -9.62 -15.13 -0.27
CA LEU A 7 -8.72 -16.26 -0.08
C LEU A 7 -7.25 -15.88 -0.25
N LYS A 8 -6.95 -14.65 -0.69
CA LYS A 8 -5.59 -14.16 -0.97
C LYS A 8 -4.87 -15.07 -1.97
N LEU A 9 -5.49 -15.30 -3.14
CA LEU A 9 -4.96 -16.16 -4.19
C LEU A 9 -3.66 -15.61 -4.81
N ARG A 10 -3.39 -14.31 -4.66
CA ARG A 10 -2.14 -13.68 -5.09
C ARG A 10 -1.46 -12.97 -3.93
N SER A 11 -0.13 -13.05 -3.92
CA SER A 11 0.73 -12.34 -2.97
C SER A 11 0.56 -10.83 -3.11
N MET A 12 0.60 -10.17 -1.96
CA MET A 12 0.63 -8.71 -1.85
C MET A 12 1.44 -8.35 -0.62
N VAL A 13 2.33 -7.39 -0.77
CA VAL A 13 3.15 -6.79 0.27
C VAL A 13 2.92 -5.29 0.22
N ALA A 14 2.78 -4.68 1.39
CA ALA A 14 2.65 -3.25 1.54
C ALA A 14 3.71 -2.73 2.51
N ALA A 15 4.17 -1.50 2.28
CA ALA A 15 5.11 -0.83 3.14
C ALA A 15 4.81 0.66 3.22
N GLU A 16 5.29 1.30 4.29
CA GLU A 16 5.16 2.74 4.54
C GLU A 16 6.54 3.34 4.79
N LYS A 17 6.79 4.52 4.21
CA LYS A 17 7.93 5.40 4.53
C LYS A 17 7.43 6.84 4.59
N GLY A 18 7.34 7.42 5.78
CA GLY A 18 6.76 8.75 5.96
C GLY A 18 5.34 8.85 5.38
N ALA A 19 5.15 9.70 4.36
CA ALA A 19 3.86 9.90 3.67
C ALA A 19 3.69 9.02 2.41
N THR A 20 4.64 8.13 2.13
CA THR A 20 4.63 7.28 0.93
C THR A 20 4.18 5.87 1.30
N ILE A 21 3.23 5.34 0.52
CA ILE A 21 2.82 3.94 0.59
C ILE A 21 3.35 3.17 -0.63
N TYR A 22 3.91 1.99 -0.39
CA TYR A 22 4.41 1.08 -1.42
C TYR A 22 3.56 -0.18 -1.41
N ILE A 23 3.16 -0.67 -2.58
CA ILE A 23 2.43 -1.93 -2.74
C ILE A 23 3.06 -2.71 -3.89
N SER A 24 3.36 -3.99 -3.65
CA SER A 24 3.93 -4.89 -4.66
C SER A 24 3.50 -6.34 -4.41
N SER A 25 3.75 -7.24 -5.37
CA SER A 25 3.61 -8.69 -5.19
C SER A 25 4.71 -9.28 -4.32
N GLU A 26 5.88 -8.64 -4.26
CA GLU A 26 7.06 -9.08 -3.54
C GLU A 26 7.70 -7.97 -2.69
N GLU A 27 8.33 -8.33 -1.58
CA GLU A 27 9.10 -7.38 -0.77
C GLU A 27 10.35 -6.85 -1.49
N CYS A 28 11.02 -7.67 -2.31
CA CYS A 28 12.27 -7.28 -2.97
C CYS A 28 12.09 -6.04 -3.88
N SER A 29 10.96 -5.95 -4.59
CA SER A 29 10.60 -4.81 -5.42
C SER A 29 10.47 -3.52 -4.58
N ILE A 30 9.88 -3.62 -3.38
CA ILE A 30 9.78 -2.49 -2.45
C ILE A 30 11.16 -2.10 -1.93
N ARG A 31 11.95 -3.07 -1.45
CA ARG A 31 13.30 -2.84 -0.89
C ARG A 31 14.29 -2.27 -1.90
N THR A 32 14.11 -2.58 -3.18
CA THR A 32 14.90 -2.01 -4.27
C THR A 32 14.61 -0.51 -4.43
N MET A 33 13.37 -0.07 -4.21
CA MET A 33 12.96 1.33 -4.33
C MET A 33 13.23 2.12 -3.03
N CYS A 34 13.02 1.50 -1.88
CA CYS A 34 13.29 2.07 -0.56
C CYS A 34 13.68 0.93 0.39
N SER A 35 14.96 0.82 0.72
CA SER A 35 15.49 -0.27 1.53
C SER A 35 15.13 -0.12 3.01
N ASP A 36 14.90 1.11 3.48
CA ASP A 36 14.72 1.48 4.88
C ASP A 36 13.28 1.91 5.22
N VAL A 37 12.27 1.23 4.66
CA VAL A 37 10.85 1.45 5.01
C VAL A 37 10.60 1.35 6.51
N ASP A 38 9.70 2.18 7.03
CA ASP A 38 9.39 2.28 8.46
C ASP A 38 8.53 1.09 8.91
N LYS A 39 7.67 0.59 8.02
CA LYS A 39 6.78 -0.55 8.24
C LYS A 39 6.66 -1.37 6.97
N ILE A 40 6.59 -2.69 7.11
CA ILE A 40 6.30 -3.62 6.03
C ILE A 40 5.39 -4.74 6.52
N TRP A 41 4.40 -5.13 5.73
CA TRP A 41 3.46 -6.20 6.09
C TRP A 41 2.82 -6.81 4.85
N SER A 42 2.12 -7.92 5.05
CA SER A 42 1.32 -8.56 4.02
C SER A 42 -0.15 -8.58 4.46
N PRO A 43 -1.06 -7.83 3.79
CA PRO A 43 -2.46 -7.73 4.20
C PRO A 43 -3.16 -9.10 4.14
N ARG A 44 -4.17 -9.32 4.98
CA ARG A 44 -4.98 -10.55 4.96
C ARG A 44 -5.86 -10.61 3.72
N GLY A 45 -6.35 -11.80 3.38
CA GLY A 45 -7.31 -11.95 2.28
C GLY A 45 -8.60 -11.15 2.53
N GLY A 46 -9.05 -10.41 1.53
CA GLY A 46 -10.18 -9.48 1.60
C GLY A 46 -9.93 -8.19 2.39
N GLU A 47 -8.70 -7.93 2.84
CA GLU A 47 -8.34 -6.71 3.57
C GLU A 47 -7.88 -5.62 2.59
N PRO A 48 -8.66 -4.52 2.43
CA PRO A 48 -8.28 -3.44 1.55
C PRO A 48 -7.20 -2.55 2.18
N ILE A 49 -6.30 -2.02 1.35
CA ILE A 49 -5.41 -0.93 1.74
C ILE A 49 -5.93 0.36 1.11
N ILE A 50 -6.21 1.35 1.94
CA ILE A 50 -6.74 2.66 1.53
C ILE A 50 -5.70 3.72 1.89
N ALA A 51 -5.31 4.53 0.91
CA ALA A 51 -4.37 5.63 1.08
C ALA A 51 -4.96 6.92 0.52
N GLU A 52 -4.73 8.02 1.21
CA GLU A 52 -5.14 9.35 0.78
C GLU A 52 -4.02 9.96 -0.08
N LEU A 53 -4.35 10.33 -1.33
CA LEU A 53 -3.37 10.91 -2.25
C LEU A 53 -3.13 12.41 -1.99
N TYR A 54 -4.19 13.13 -1.61
CA TYR A 54 -4.15 14.56 -1.34
C TYR A 54 -4.80 14.80 0.02
N LYS A 55 -4.06 15.34 0.98
CA LYS A 55 -4.64 15.79 2.24
C LYS A 55 -5.55 16.98 1.97
N ASN A 56 -6.84 16.82 2.24
CA ASN A 56 -7.91 17.81 2.05
C ASN A 56 -8.09 18.32 0.61
N CYS A 57 -8.88 17.59 -0.18
CA CYS A 57 -9.54 18.12 -1.37
C CYS A 57 -10.97 18.62 -1.06
N ALA A 58 -11.26 19.01 0.20
CA ALA A 58 -12.57 19.54 0.61
C ALA A 58 -12.78 21.02 0.24
N GLU A 59 -11.80 21.66 -0.40
CA GLU A 59 -11.91 23.03 -0.90
C GLU A 59 -11.46 23.10 -2.37
N ARG A 60 -12.29 22.58 -3.29
CA ARG A 60 -12.33 23.10 -4.66
C ARG A 60 -13.65 22.79 -5.37
N VAL A 61 -14.51 23.80 -5.26
CA VAL A 61 -15.38 24.42 -6.29
C VAL A 61 -16.45 23.53 -6.93
N ASP A 62 -17.70 23.85 -6.57
CA ASP A 62 -18.86 24.09 -7.44
C ASP A 62 -18.94 23.33 -8.78
#